data_AF-A0A3A9FLH2-F1
#
_entry.id   AF-A0A3A9FLH2-F1
#
_cell.length_a   1.000
_cell.length_b   1.000
_cell.length_c   1.000
_cell.angle_alpha   90.00
_cell.angle_beta   90.00
_cell.angle_gamma   90.00
#
_symmetry.space_group_name_H-M   'P 1'
#
loop_
_entity.id
_entity.type
_entity.pdbx_description
1 polymer ?
#
loop_
_entity_poly.entity_id
_entity_poly.type
_entity_poly.pdbx_seq_one_letter_code
_entity_poly.pdbx_strand_id
1 'polypeptide(L)'
;MRRKAEFWIGAVMMAAGVAVAAGAYGTGESKAAEVQMVGIMEQVQETEQPAQETEQVGTKTEQQNAGGTAEITEDSVYWPVVAQYREAEANNMYADLFDSGDWSAKGEFVNIELLNNARFVEDDMHFDVYYTIFDINQDDIPEFFIGGGVNRDSVVLYDMFTNDGENVVPVFEVSTLGYRSNLNVYEDNSFAVYGSSGAATNSVCYYTLPAQGTQPQQIEEYGMRDGACYHTGEDGRTIGISREEYYAKVDEFTQNMKQFQWNPVTGA
;
A
#
# COMPACT_ATOMS: atom_id res chain seq x y z
N MET A 1 -66.61 11.77 5.29
CA MET A 1 -66.39 10.36 4.87
C MET A 1 -65.16 10.29 3.98
N ARG A 2 -64.21 9.38 4.28
CA ARG A 2 -63.10 8.84 3.45
C ARG A 2 -62.04 9.86 2.96
N ARG A 3 -60.88 10.04 3.62
CA ARG A 3 -59.60 9.29 3.67
C ARG A 3 -58.71 9.31 2.41
N LYS A 4 -57.40 9.52 2.68
CA LYS A 4 -56.15 9.26 1.92
C LYS A 4 -55.62 10.45 1.08
N ALA A 5 -54.32 10.76 1.03
CA ALA A 5 -53.12 10.40 1.80
C ALA A 5 -52.01 11.40 1.38
N GLU A 6 -51.12 11.75 2.31
CA GLU A 6 -49.91 12.52 2.07
C GLU A 6 -48.86 11.68 1.32
N PHE A 7 -48.04 12.32 0.48
CA PHE A 7 -46.74 11.78 0.08
C PHE A 7 -45.72 12.91 -0.06
N TRP A 8 -44.80 12.94 0.91
CA TRP A 8 -43.49 13.57 0.83
C TRP A 8 -42.58 12.73 -0.08
N ILE A 9 -41.78 13.38 -0.93
CA ILE A 9 -40.61 12.75 -1.55
C ILE A 9 -39.39 13.51 -1.03
N GLY A 10 -38.79 12.94 0.03
CA GLY A 10 -37.42 13.24 0.42
C GLY A 10 -36.48 12.48 -0.50
N ALA A 11 -35.49 13.18 -1.05
CA ALA A 11 -34.39 12.56 -1.77
C ALA A 11 -33.51 11.80 -0.76
N VAL A 12 -33.46 10.47 -0.90
CA VAL A 12 -32.47 9.60 -0.25
C VAL A 12 -31.27 9.55 -1.18
N MET A 13 -30.16 10.20 -0.80
CA MET A 13 -28.86 9.88 -1.39
C MET A 13 -28.45 8.51 -0.83
N MET A 14 -28.34 7.52 -1.71
CA MET A 14 -27.71 6.25 -1.38
C MET A 14 -26.20 6.46 -1.31
N ALA A 15 -25.66 6.46 -0.11
CA ALA A 15 -24.25 6.16 0.11
C ALA A 15 -24.04 4.67 -0.17
N ALA A 16 -23.40 4.34 -1.29
CA ALA A 16 -22.89 3.00 -1.53
C ALA A 16 -21.58 2.86 -0.75
N GLY A 17 -21.69 2.48 0.53
CA GLY A 17 -20.54 2.02 1.30
C GLY A 17 -20.13 0.63 0.79
N VAL A 18 -19.02 0.55 0.07
CA VAL A 18 -18.38 -0.73 -0.23
C VAL A 18 -17.64 -1.15 1.03
N ALA A 19 -18.24 -2.08 1.77
CA ALA A 19 -17.59 -2.72 2.89
C ALA A 19 -16.50 -3.66 2.35
N VAL A 20 -15.23 -3.36 2.65
CA VAL A 20 -14.15 -4.34 2.56
C VAL A 20 -14.47 -5.40 3.62
N ALA A 21 -14.86 -6.59 3.16
CA ALA A 21 -15.18 -7.69 4.06
C ALA A 21 -13.89 -8.24 4.67
N ALA A 22 -13.51 -7.74 5.85
CA ALA A 22 -12.60 -8.43 6.76
C ALA A 22 -13.26 -9.74 7.20
N GLY A 23 -12.79 -10.87 6.65
CA GLY A 23 -13.28 -12.20 6.96
C GLY A 23 -12.96 -12.61 8.39
N ALA A 24 -14.01 -12.82 9.18
CA ALA A 24 -13.95 -13.28 10.56
C ALA A 24 -13.41 -14.73 10.69
N TYR A 25 -12.64 -14.95 11.75
CA TYR A 25 -11.97 -16.18 12.17
C TYR A 25 -12.89 -17.40 12.31
N GLY A 26 -12.45 -18.54 11.77
CA GLY A 26 -12.98 -19.87 12.03
C GLY A 26 -11.84 -20.84 12.34
N THR A 27 -11.76 -21.29 13.59
CA THR A 27 -10.78 -22.26 14.10
C THR A 27 -10.97 -23.62 13.44
N GLY A 28 -10.01 -24.04 12.61
CA GLY A 28 -9.89 -25.39 12.10
C GLY A 28 -8.44 -25.64 11.71
N GLU A 29 -7.75 -26.50 12.48
CA GLU A 29 -6.38 -26.89 12.19
C GLU A 29 -6.29 -27.55 10.80
N SER A 30 -5.64 -26.88 9.86
CA SER A 30 -5.03 -27.54 8.71
C SER A 30 -3.59 -27.05 8.61
N LYS A 31 -2.63 -27.98 8.67
CA LYS A 31 -1.20 -27.71 8.48
C LYS A 31 -0.99 -27.05 7.11
N ALA A 32 -0.91 -25.73 7.09
CA ALA A 32 -0.50 -24.95 5.94
C ALA A 32 1.03 -24.94 5.89
N ALA A 33 1.59 -25.33 4.75
CA ALA A 33 3.00 -25.14 4.48
C ALA A 33 3.29 -23.64 4.41
N GLU A 34 4.22 -23.16 5.23
CA GLU A 34 4.75 -21.80 5.21
C GLU A 34 5.42 -21.53 3.86
N VAL A 35 4.90 -20.56 3.11
CA VAL A 35 5.68 -19.86 2.09
C VAL A 35 6.00 -18.50 2.69
N GLN A 36 7.18 -18.42 3.29
CA GLN A 36 7.78 -17.19 3.79
C GLN A 36 8.25 -16.39 2.56
N MET A 37 7.56 -15.31 2.23
CA MET A 37 7.94 -14.41 1.14
C MET A 37 8.97 -13.39 1.65
N VAL A 38 10.18 -13.87 1.93
CA VAL A 38 11.41 -13.03 1.94
C VAL A 38 12.12 -13.16 0.57
N GLY A 39 11.44 -13.71 -0.44
CA GLY A 39 12.04 -14.06 -1.73
C GLY A 39 11.23 -13.57 -2.92
N ILE A 40 11.40 -12.31 -3.31
CA ILE A 40 11.19 -11.90 -4.71
C ILE A 40 12.41 -11.10 -5.23
N MET A 41 13.63 -11.41 -4.77
CA MET A 41 14.85 -10.88 -5.40
C MET A 41 15.88 -11.95 -5.82
N GLU A 42 15.62 -13.23 -5.63
CA GLU A 42 16.60 -14.25 -5.99
C GLU A 42 15.95 -15.46 -6.67
N GLN A 43 15.81 -15.39 -8.00
CA GLN A 43 16.00 -16.50 -8.95
C GLN A 43 16.08 -15.95 -10.39
N VAL A 44 17.26 -15.44 -10.78
CA VAL A 44 17.67 -15.42 -12.19
C VAL A 44 18.85 -16.38 -12.30
N GLN A 45 18.58 -17.64 -12.61
CA GLN A 45 19.64 -18.59 -12.97
C GLN A 45 19.93 -18.53 -14.46
N GLU A 46 21.21 -18.30 -14.72
CA GLU A 46 21.98 -18.36 -15.96
C GLU A 46 21.43 -19.29 -17.06
N THR A 47 21.27 -18.72 -18.25
CA THR A 47 21.64 -19.41 -19.48
C THR A 47 22.58 -18.53 -20.29
N GLU A 48 23.87 -18.88 -20.28
CA GLU A 48 24.87 -18.33 -21.19
C GLU A 48 24.61 -18.81 -22.64
N GLN A 49 24.67 -17.89 -23.61
CA GLN A 49 25.56 -17.98 -24.79
C GLN A 49 25.51 -16.69 -25.64
N PRO A 50 26.56 -16.38 -26.43
CA PRO A 50 27.13 -15.05 -26.48
C PRO A 50 26.82 -14.27 -27.76
N ALA A 51 26.79 -12.94 -27.70
CA ALA A 51 27.10 -12.09 -28.84
C ALA A 51 27.46 -10.64 -28.46
N GLN A 52 28.74 -10.34 -28.68
CA GLN A 52 29.30 -9.15 -29.35
C GLN A 52 28.90 -7.72 -28.91
N GLU A 53 29.94 -7.00 -28.48
CA GLU A 53 30.02 -5.54 -28.36
C GLU A 53 29.57 -4.81 -29.64
N THR A 54 28.77 -3.76 -29.47
CA THR A 54 28.97 -2.50 -30.21
C THR A 54 28.39 -1.32 -29.42
N GLU A 55 29.09 -0.20 -29.54
CA GLU A 55 29.14 0.92 -28.61
C GLU A 55 27.85 1.76 -28.48
N GLN A 56 27.71 2.29 -27.26
CA GLN A 56 26.75 3.30 -26.83
C GLN A 56 26.94 4.64 -27.54
N VAL A 57 25.86 5.21 -28.08
CA VAL A 57 25.62 6.67 -28.01
C VAL A 57 24.11 6.87 -27.86
N GLY A 58 23.68 7.30 -26.69
CA GLY A 58 22.29 7.59 -26.38
C GLY A 58 22.18 8.37 -25.08
N THR A 59 22.38 9.68 -25.20
CA THR A 59 22.16 10.76 -24.24
C THR A 59 21.29 10.42 -23.01
N LYS A 60 21.91 10.49 -21.82
CA LYS A 60 21.22 10.64 -20.53
C LYS A 60 20.30 11.86 -20.61
N THR A 61 19.00 11.63 -20.43
CA THR A 61 18.08 12.69 -20.06
C THR A 61 17.89 12.56 -18.55
N GLU A 62 18.42 13.52 -17.79
CA GLU A 62 18.13 13.65 -16.35
C GLU A 62 16.64 13.99 -16.21
N GLN A 63 15.83 13.00 -15.84
CA GLN A 63 14.50 13.25 -15.30
C GLN A 63 14.66 13.73 -13.86
N GLN A 64 14.21 14.94 -13.60
CA GLN A 64 14.08 15.48 -12.25
C GLN A 64 12.97 14.70 -11.54
N ASN A 65 13.35 13.72 -10.72
CA ASN A 65 12.42 12.94 -9.90
C ASN A 65 11.79 13.84 -8.83
N ALA A 66 10.47 13.81 -8.78
CA ALA A 66 9.63 14.60 -7.89
C ALA A 66 9.66 14.01 -6.47
N GLY A 67 10.34 14.71 -5.56
CA GLY A 67 10.33 14.47 -4.13
C GLY A 67 11.07 15.61 -3.44
N GLY A 68 10.41 16.31 -2.53
CA GLY A 68 11.06 17.36 -1.74
C GLY A 68 11.98 16.73 -0.70
N THR A 69 13.23 17.17 -0.63
CA THR A 69 14.21 16.77 0.40
C THR A 69 14.04 17.54 1.72
N ALA A 70 12.94 18.27 1.87
CA ALA A 70 12.66 19.05 3.06
C ALA A 70 12.22 18.12 4.20
N GLU A 71 12.90 18.21 5.34
CA GLU A 71 12.53 17.47 6.54
C GLU A 71 11.14 17.91 7.03
N ILE A 72 10.31 16.93 7.42
CA ILE A 72 9.04 17.21 8.12
C ILE A 72 9.33 17.79 9.49
N THR A 73 8.89 19.03 9.73
CA THR A 73 9.02 19.73 11.00
C THR A 73 7.77 19.61 11.87
N GLU A 74 7.87 20.01 13.14
CA GLU A 74 6.76 20.03 14.11
C GLU A 74 5.52 20.83 13.66
N ASP A 75 5.70 21.81 12.77
CA ASP A 75 4.61 22.63 12.23
C ASP A 75 3.86 21.95 11.07
N SER A 76 4.32 20.79 10.60
CA SER A 76 3.65 20.05 9.53
C SER A 76 2.43 19.29 10.03
N VAL A 77 1.37 19.23 9.21
CA VAL A 77 0.19 18.38 9.45
C VAL A 77 0.55 16.89 9.58
N TYR A 78 1.64 16.45 8.95
CA TYR A 78 2.12 15.07 8.99
C TYR A 78 3.06 14.78 10.17
N TRP A 79 3.43 15.80 10.95
CA TRP A 79 4.29 15.61 12.12
C TRP A 79 3.81 14.54 13.10
N PRO A 80 2.50 14.42 13.42
CA PRO A 80 2.02 13.38 14.33
C PRO A 80 2.38 11.96 13.88
N VAL A 81 2.43 11.71 12.56
CA VAL A 81 2.84 10.40 12.01
C VAL A 81 4.34 10.19 12.22
N VAL A 82 5.16 11.17 11.85
CA VAL A 82 6.63 11.13 12.03
C VAL A 82 7.00 10.95 13.51
N ALA A 83 6.36 11.70 14.41
CA ALA A 83 6.61 11.64 15.84
C ALA A 83 6.34 10.24 16.41
N GLN A 84 5.23 9.60 16.03
CA GLN A 84 4.91 8.25 16.51
C GLN A 84 5.88 7.19 15.98
N TYR A 85 6.36 7.30 14.74
CA TYR A 85 7.40 6.38 14.24
C TYR A 85 8.77 6.62 14.89
N ARG A 86 9.15 7.87 15.18
CA ARG A 86 10.35 8.18 15.99
C ARG A 86 10.25 7.58 17.39
N GLU A 87 9.07 7.65 18.01
CA GLU A 87 8.81 7.02 19.30
C GLU A 87 8.89 5.48 19.20
N ALA A 88 8.35 4.88 18.13
CA ALA A 88 8.46 3.45 17.89
C ALA A 88 9.92 3.01 17.78
N GLU A 89 10.75 3.70 16.98
CA GLU A 89 12.19 3.41 16.87
C GLU A 89 12.91 3.55 18.22
N ALA A 90 12.61 4.59 18.99
CA ALA A 90 13.17 4.78 20.34
C ALA A 90 12.77 3.67 21.34
N ASN A 91 11.63 3.01 21.10
CA ASN A 91 11.13 1.89 21.89
C ASN A 91 11.38 0.53 21.21
N ASN A 92 12.44 0.40 20.41
CA ASN A 92 12.82 -0.85 19.75
C ASN A 92 11.67 -1.45 18.94
N MET A 93 10.99 -0.60 18.15
CA MET A 93 9.84 -0.94 17.32
C MET A 93 8.72 -1.66 18.09
N TYR A 94 8.57 -1.34 19.38
CA TYR A 94 7.58 -1.94 20.27
C TYR A 94 7.62 -3.48 20.28
N ALA A 95 8.82 -4.07 20.20
CA ALA A 95 9.00 -5.52 20.13
C ALA A 95 8.32 -6.28 21.28
N ASP A 96 8.19 -5.66 22.45
CA ASP A 96 7.52 -6.18 23.65
C ASP A 96 5.99 -6.23 23.52
N LEU A 97 5.38 -5.38 22.69
CA LEU A 97 3.94 -5.38 22.48
C LEU A 97 3.44 -6.63 21.74
N PHE A 98 4.30 -7.27 20.95
CA PHE A 98 3.96 -8.53 20.29
C PHE A 98 3.80 -9.70 21.27
N ASP A 99 4.57 -9.69 22.37
CA ASP A 99 4.49 -10.74 23.39
C ASP A 99 3.28 -10.53 24.30
N SER A 100 2.93 -9.27 24.58
CA SER A 100 1.78 -8.91 25.43
C SER A 100 0.44 -8.92 24.69
N GLY A 101 0.45 -8.60 23.40
CA GLY A 101 -0.76 -8.35 22.60
C GLY A 101 -1.49 -7.04 22.93
N ASP A 102 -0.93 -6.20 23.81
CA ASP A 102 -1.51 -4.91 24.19
C ASP A 102 -1.00 -3.79 23.27
N TRP A 103 -1.76 -3.52 22.22
CA TRP A 103 -1.41 -2.51 21.21
C TRP A 103 -1.76 -1.08 21.58
N SER A 104 -2.27 -0.82 22.80
CA SER A 104 -2.71 0.52 23.20
C SER A 104 -1.59 1.56 23.22
N ALA A 105 -0.33 1.13 23.35
CA ALA A 105 0.84 2.00 23.39
C ALA A 105 1.40 2.38 22.00
N LYS A 106 0.98 1.72 20.90
CA LYS A 106 1.59 1.94 19.57
C LYS A 106 1.26 3.31 18.95
N GLY A 107 0.20 3.96 19.44
CA GLY A 107 -0.37 5.16 18.82
C GLY A 107 -1.33 4.87 17.66
N GLU A 108 -1.86 5.94 17.09
CA GLU A 108 -2.90 5.91 16.05
C GLU A 108 -2.36 5.56 14.66
N PHE A 109 -1.17 6.06 14.31
CA PHE A 109 -0.65 6.05 12.94
C PHE A 109 0.40 4.96 12.67
N VAL A 110 0.87 4.28 13.71
CA VAL A 110 1.88 3.23 13.55
C VAL A 110 1.24 1.95 13.01
N ASN A 111 1.73 1.51 11.86
CA ASN A 111 1.38 0.26 11.20
C ASN A 111 1.98 -0.96 11.90
N ILE A 112 1.13 -1.90 12.33
CA ILE A 112 1.59 -3.13 13.01
C ILE A 112 2.42 -4.03 12.08
N GLU A 113 2.10 -4.11 10.79
CA GLU A 113 2.85 -4.95 9.85
C GLU A 113 4.24 -4.42 9.55
N LEU A 114 4.43 -3.10 9.61
CA LEU A 114 5.77 -2.50 9.56
C LEU A 114 6.58 -2.94 10.79
N LEU A 115 6.02 -2.79 11.99
CA LEU A 115 6.66 -3.25 13.23
C LEU A 115 6.96 -4.75 13.19
N ASN A 116 6.05 -5.54 12.60
CA ASN A 116 6.18 -6.98 12.49
C ASN A 116 7.36 -7.36 11.59
N ASN A 117 7.47 -6.72 10.42
CA ASN A 117 8.60 -6.92 9.52
C ASN A 117 9.93 -6.48 10.14
N ALA A 118 9.94 -5.39 10.92
CA ALA A 118 11.13 -4.93 11.62
C ALA A 118 11.70 -5.96 12.64
N ARG A 119 10.88 -6.92 13.11
CA ARG A 119 11.32 -8.00 14.03
C ARG A 119 11.95 -9.19 13.34
N PHE A 120 11.70 -9.36 12.04
CA PHE A 120 12.15 -10.52 11.27
C PHE A 120 13.38 -10.23 10.41
N VAL A 121 13.97 -9.04 10.51
CA VAL A 121 15.30 -8.80 9.95
C VAL A 121 16.35 -9.62 10.69
N GLU A 122 17.39 -10.05 9.97
CA GLU A 122 18.49 -10.82 10.56
C GLU A 122 19.21 -10.01 11.65
N ASP A 123 19.80 -10.70 12.64
CA ASP A 123 20.40 -10.07 13.83
C ASP A 123 21.49 -9.01 13.52
N ASP A 124 22.11 -9.06 12.33
CA ASP A 124 23.12 -8.12 11.85
C ASP A 124 22.59 -7.07 10.88
N MET A 125 21.29 -7.09 10.58
CA MET A 125 20.60 -6.11 9.74
C MET A 125 19.82 -5.12 10.61
N HIS A 126 19.75 -3.88 10.15
CA HIS A 126 18.91 -2.85 10.75
C HIS A 126 17.70 -2.60 9.85
N PHE A 127 16.51 -2.54 10.44
CA PHE A 127 15.30 -2.10 9.75
C PHE A 127 15.11 -0.61 10.03
N ASP A 128 15.09 0.18 8.97
CA ASP A 128 14.86 1.62 9.06
C ASP A 128 13.43 1.96 8.63
N VAL A 129 12.87 3.01 9.24
CA VAL A 129 11.61 3.62 8.79
C VAL A 129 11.90 4.82 7.89
N TYR A 130 11.22 4.86 6.75
CA TYR A 130 11.37 5.90 5.76
C TYR A 130 10.04 6.59 5.46
N TYR A 131 10.13 7.83 5.00
CA TYR A 131 9.01 8.57 4.47
C TYR A 131 9.35 9.28 3.16
N THR A 132 8.30 9.62 2.42
CA THR A 132 8.39 10.52 1.28
C THR A 132 7.09 11.33 1.16
N ILE A 133 7.13 12.40 0.39
CA ILE A 133 5.99 13.30 0.17
C ILE A 133 5.82 13.50 -1.32
N PHE A 134 4.61 13.26 -1.81
CA PHE A 134 4.30 13.35 -3.22
C PHE A 134 2.82 13.68 -3.42
N ASP A 135 2.54 14.74 -4.19
CA ASP A 135 1.18 15.09 -4.61
C ASP A 135 0.71 14.13 -5.71
N ILE A 136 -0.07 13.12 -5.30
CA ILE A 136 -0.45 12.02 -6.18
C ILE A 136 -1.61 12.42 -7.09
N ASN A 137 -2.58 13.18 -6.58
CA ASN A 137 -3.79 13.56 -7.30
C ASN A 137 -3.68 14.93 -7.99
N GLN A 138 -2.53 15.61 -7.88
CA GLN A 138 -2.19 16.88 -8.52
C GLN A 138 -3.14 18.02 -8.11
N ASP A 139 -3.48 18.08 -6.83
CA ASP A 139 -4.39 19.08 -6.26
C ASP A 139 -3.70 20.14 -5.38
N ASP A 140 -2.36 20.18 -5.40
CA ASP A 140 -1.50 21.00 -4.57
C ASP A 140 -1.51 20.63 -3.06
N ILE A 141 -2.06 19.47 -2.69
CA ILE A 141 -2.02 18.89 -1.34
C ILE A 141 -1.16 17.61 -1.39
N PRO A 142 0.12 17.66 -1.01
CA PRO A 142 0.98 16.49 -1.10
C PRO A 142 0.59 15.38 -0.12
N GLU A 143 0.53 14.14 -0.58
CA GLU A 143 0.37 12.95 0.27
C GLU A 143 1.69 12.54 0.93
N PHE A 144 1.58 12.00 2.14
CA PHE A 144 2.67 11.47 2.94
C PHE A 144 2.66 9.95 2.91
N PHE A 145 3.77 9.35 2.52
CA PHE A 145 3.93 7.90 2.40
C PHE A 145 4.92 7.40 3.45
N ILE A 146 4.56 6.31 4.12
CA ILE A 146 5.42 5.59 5.04
C ILE A 146 5.84 4.27 4.44
N GLY A 147 7.14 3.99 4.55
CA GLY A 147 7.71 2.71 4.22
C GLY A 147 8.76 2.25 5.21
N GLY A 148 9.20 1.02 5.06
CA GLY A 148 10.28 0.45 5.84
C GLY A 148 11.06 -0.61 5.07
N GLY A 149 12.32 -0.80 5.45
CA GLY A 149 13.20 -1.74 4.80
C GLY A 149 14.59 -1.76 5.41
N VAL A 150 15.40 -2.71 4.97
CA VAL A 150 16.79 -2.87 5.44
C VAL A 150 17.77 -1.88 4.81
N ASN A 151 17.34 -1.20 3.74
CA ASN A 151 18.05 -0.11 3.10
C ASN A 151 17.06 0.74 2.27
N ARG A 152 17.52 1.90 1.78
CA ARG A 152 16.73 2.84 0.98
C ARG A 152 16.39 2.36 -0.43
N ASP A 153 17.09 1.35 -0.93
CA ASP A 153 16.89 0.84 -2.29
C ASP A 153 15.77 -0.22 -2.35
N SER A 154 15.32 -0.73 -1.20
CA SER A 154 14.28 -1.77 -1.10
C SER A 154 13.21 -1.44 -0.05
N VAL A 155 12.69 -0.22 -0.08
CA VAL A 155 11.60 0.23 0.83
C VAL A 155 10.26 -0.36 0.40
N VAL A 156 9.59 -1.04 1.34
CA VAL A 156 8.20 -1.49 1.20
C VAL A 156 7.28 -0.41 1.75
N LEU A 157 6.22 -0.07 1.02
CA LEU A 157 5.17 0.86 1.46
C LEU A 157 4.21 0.19 2.45
N TYR A 158 3.98 0.84 3.59
CA TYR A 158 3.08 0.36 4.63
C TYR A 158 1.88 1.26 4.86
N ASP A 159 1.98 2.56 4.58
CA ASP A 159 0.82 3.45 4.70
C ASP A 159 0.94 4.67 3.80
N MET A 160 -0.21 5.28 3.55
CA MET A 160 -0.39 6.50 2.79
C MET A 160 -1.37 7.40 3.55
N PHE A 161 -1.02 8.66 3.70
CA PHE A 161 -1.79 9.66 4.42
C PHE A 161 -1.97 10.90 3.54
N THR A 162 -3.12 11.54 3.66
CA THR A 162 -3.39 12.88 3.13
C THR A 162 -3.83 13.78 4.29
N ASN A 163 -4.38 14.96 4.03
CA ASN A 163 -4.93 15.83 5.06
C ASN A 163 -6.25 16.49 4.63
N ASP A 164 -7.10 16.82 5.60
CA ASP A 164 -8.38 17.52 5.37
C ASP A 164 -8.26 19.05 5.51
N GLY A 165 -7.02 19.57 5.48
CA GLY A 165 -6.67 20.97 5.72
C GLY A 165 -6.29 21.30 7.17
N GLU A 166 -6.67 20.47 8.13
CA GLU A 166 -6.30 20.65 9.55
C GLU A 166 -5.64 19.41 10.16
N ASN A 167 -6.10 18.21 9.76
CA ASN A 167 -5.71 16.95 10.36
C ASN A 167 -5.15 16.01 9.30
N VAL A 168 -4.18 15.19 9.71
CA VAL A 168 -3.75 14.03 8.92
C VAL A 168 -4.88 13.00 8.85
N VAL A 169 -5.11 12.45 7.66
CA VAL A 169 -6.13 11.45 7.40
C VAL A 169 -5.48 10.27 6.68
N PRO A 170 -5.59 9.04 7.21
CA PRO A 170 -5.07 7.87 6.53
C PRO A 170 -5.94 7.54 5.30
N VAL A 171 -5.30 7.29 4.16
CA VAL A 171 -5.98 6.95 2.89
C VAL A 171 -6.54 5.54 2.95
N PHE A 172 -5.83 4.63 3.61
CA PHE A 172 -6.29 3.28 3.93
C PHE A 172 -6.42 3.11 5.44
N GLU A 173 -7.17 2.13 5.92
CA GLU A 173 -7.16 1.79 7.34
C GLU A 173 -5.74 1.37 7.76
N VAL A 174 -5.21 2.02 8.81
CA VAL A 174 -3.85 1.75 9.31
C VAL A 174 -3.73 0.28 9.74
N SER A 175 -2.61 -0.36 9.43
CA SER A 175 -2.35 -1.80 9.67
C SER A 175 -3.03 -2.76 8.68
N THR A 176 -3.66 -2.28 7.60
CA THR A 176 -4.18 -3.17 6.53
C THR A 176 -3.14 -3.55 5.47
N LEU A 177 -2.07 -2.78 5.37
CA LEU A 177 -1.01 -2.93 4.38
C LEU A 177 0.28 -3.44 5.05
N GLY A 178 1.07 -4.22 4.30
CA GLY A 178 2.36 -4.77 4.71
C GLY A 178 2.39 -6.29 4.89
N TYR A 179 1.26 -6.92 5.23
CA TYR A 179 1.14 -8.38 5.29
C TYR A 179 0.11 -8.91 4.31
N ARG A 180 0.61 -9.59 3.27
CA ARG A 180 -0.19 -10.12 2.14
C ARG A 180 -1.02 -9.08 1.37
N SER A 181 -0.94 -7.81 1.76
CA SER A 181 -1.59 -6.65 1.18
C SER A 181 -0.50 -5.61 0.91
N ASN A 182 -0.01 -5.52 -0.33
CA ASN A 182 1.13 -4.67 -0.67
C ASN A 182 0.66 -3.47 -1.48
N LEU A 183 1.02 -2.27 -1.04
CA LEU A 183 0.76 -1.02 -1.76
C LEU A 183 1.91 -0.71 -2.70
N ASN A 184 1.59 -0.42 -3.96
CA ASN A 184 2.52 0.11 -4.96
C ASN A 184 1.94 1.38 -5.59
N VAL A 185 2.80 2.35 -5.90
CA VAL A 185 2.46 3.58 -6.62
C VAL A 185 3.08 3.54 -8.01
N TYR A 186 2.35 3.98 -9.03
CA TYR A 186 2.77 3.92 -10.44
C TYR A 186 3.12 5.30 -10.99
N GLU A 187 3.83 5.30 -12.12
CA GLU A 187 4.29 6.55 -12.75
C GLU A 187 3.16 7.46 -13.23
N ASP A 188 1.99 6.91 -13.53
CA ASP A 188 0.78 7.65 -13.89
C ASP A 188 0.00 8.20 -12.69
N ASN A 189 0.58 8.08 -11.50
CA ASN A 189 0.01 8.45 -10.20
C ASN A 189 -1.22 7.62 -9.77
N SER A 190 -1.53 6.52 -10.44
CA SER A 190 -2.37 5.50 -9.85
C SER A 190 -1.61 4.74 -8.76
N PHE A 191 -2.34 4.01 -7.92
CA PHE A 191 -1.75 3.10 -6.95
C PHE A 191 -2.58 1.82 -6.89
N ALA A 192 -1.94 0.71 -6.55
CA ALA A 192 -2.62 -0.57 -6.43
C ALA A 192 -2.28 -1.27 -5.13
N VAL A 193 -3.25 -2.01 -4.63
CA VAL A 193 -3.08 -2.92 -3.51
C VAL A 193 -3.19 -4.34 -4.03
N TYR A 194 -2.10 -5.10 -3.93
CA TYR A 194 -2.12 -6.55 -4.13
C TYR A 194 -2.48 -7.24 -2.83
N GLY A 195 -3.64 -7.88 -2.75
CA GLY A 195 -4.12 -8.65 -1.61
C GLY A 195 -4.09 -10.16 -1.85
N SER A 196 -3.74 -10.96 -0.84
CA SER A 196 -3.75 -12.43 -0.93
C SER A 196 -4.29 -13.10 0.34
N SER A 197 -5.25 -14.00 0.15
CA SER A 197 -5.75 -14.92 1.18
C SER A 197 -5.38 -16.39 0.86
N GLY A 198 -4.59 -16.62 -0.18
CA GLY A 198 -4.13 -17.95 -0.60
C GLY A 198 -3.90 -18.05 -2.11
N ALA A 199 -3.38 -19.18 -2.56
CA ALA A 199 -3.03 -19.40 -3.97
C ALA A 199 -4.23 -19.29 -4.94
N ALA A 200 -5.45 -19.51 -4.45
CA ALA A 200 -6.68 -19.48 -5.23
C ALA A 200 -7.56 -18.25 -4.95
N THR A 201 -7.13 -17.37 -4.03
CA THR A 201 -7.88 -16.18 -3.60
C THR A 201 -6.93 -15.00 -3.40
N ASN A 202 -6.86 -14.13 -4.39
CA ASN A 202 -5.98 -12.98 -4.45
C ASN A 202 -6.58 -11.92 -5.38
N SER A 203 -6.15 -10.67 -5.25
CA SER A 203 -6.51 -9.63 -6.21
C SER A 203 -5.50 -8.48 -6.24
N VAL A 204 -5.53 -7.76 -7.35
CA VAL A 204 -4.88 -6.47 -7.55
C VAL A 204 -5.98 -5.46 -7.75
N CYS A 205 -6.12 -4.54 -6.81
CA CYS A 205 -7.11 -3.48 -6.88
C CYS A 205 -6.39 -2.15 -7.16
N TYR A 206 -6.74 -1.50 -8.27
CA TYR A 206 -6.20 -0.22 -8.70
C TYR A 206 -7.08 0.93 -8.22
N TYR A 207 -6.44 2.02 -7.83
CA TYR A 207 -7.06 3.18 -7.23
C TYR A 207 -6.48 4.48 -7.79
N THR A 208 -7.31 5.52 -7.71
CA THR A 208 -6.88 6.92 -7.73
C THR A 208 -7.29 7.58 -6.41
N LEU A 209 -6.72 8.74 -6.12
CA LEU A 209 -7.22 9.61 -5.06
C LEU A 209 -7.96 10.79 -5.75
N PRO A 210 -9.24 11.04 -5.45
CA PRO A 210 -9.94 12.20 -5.98
C PRO A 210 -9.28 13.51 -5.53
N ALA A 211 -9.36 14.57 -6.35
CA ALA A 211 -8.89 15.89 -5.95
C ALA A 211 -9.63 16.38 -4.68
N GLN A 212 -8.86 16.83 -3.70
CA GLN A 212 -9.29 17.20 -2.34
C GLN A 212 -10.03 16.07 -1.61
N GLY A 213 -9.89 14.83 -2.09
CA GLY A 213 -10.49 13.63 -1.53
C GLY A 213 -9.58 12.98 -0.51
N THR A 214 -10.16 12.45 0.56
CA THR A 214 -9.40 11.75 1.62
C THR A 214 -9.49 10.24 1.54
N GLN A 215 -10.21 9.71 0.55
CA GLN A 215 -10.48 8.28 0.41
C GLN A 215 -10.20 7.83 -1.03
N PRO A 216 -9.61 6.65 -1.22
CA PRO A 216 -9.26 6.14 -2.53
C PRO A 216 -10.51 5.77 -3.32
N GLN A 217 -10.48 6.02 -4.62
CA GLN A 217 -11.51 5.58 -5.57
C GLN A 217 -10.97 4.40 -6.36
N GLN A 218 -11.61 3.24 -6.22
CA GLN A 218 -11.30 2.05 -7.01
C GLN A 218 -11.60 2.31 -8.49
N ILE A 219 -10.62 2.02 -9.35
CA ILE A 219 -10.71 2.08 -10.80
C ILE A 219 -11.13 0.70 -11.31
N GLU A 220 -10.35 -0.32 -10.97
CA GLU A 220 -10.59 -1.69 -11.40
C GLU A 220 -9.92 -2.69 -10.47
N GLU A 221 -10.36 -3.93 -10.53
CA GLU A 221 -9.78 -5.04 -9.79
C GLU A 221 -9.62 -6.26 -10.69
N TYR A 222 -8.44 -6.89 -10.64
CA TYR A 222 -8.19 -8.19 -11.25
C TYR A 222 -7.93 -9.20 -10.15
N GLY A 223 -8.65 -10.32 -10.14
CA GLY A 223 -8.52 -11.26 -9.05
C GLY A 223 -8.82 -12.69 -9.40
N MET A 224 -8.55 -13.56 -8.43
CA MET A 224 -8.93 -14.95 -8.41
C MET A 224 -9.80 -15.21 -7.20
N ARG A 225 -10.91 -15.94 -7.37
CA ARG A 225 -11.76 -16.42 -6.29
C ARG A 225 -12.05 -17.91 -6.52
N ASP A 226 -11.62 -18.74 -5.58
CA ASP A 226 -11.74 -20.20 -5.66
C ASP A 226 -11.17 -20.77 -6.98
N GLY A 227 -10.08 -20.15 -7.48
CA GLY A 227 -9.42 -20.55 -8.72
C GLY A 227 -10.01 -19.96 -10.00
N ALA A 228 -11.16 -19.28 -9.94
CA ALA A 228 -11.76 -18.59 -11.08
C ALA A 228 -11.26 -17.14 -11.16
N CYS A 229 -10.74 -16.74 -12.32
CA CYS A 229 -10.24 -15.38 -12.54
C CYS A 229 -11.39 -14.43 -12.91
N TYR A 230 -11.33 -13.20 -12.41
CA TYR A 230 -12.31 -12.15 -12.67
C TYR A 230 -11.67 -10.79 -12.86
N HIS A 231 -12.41 -9.89 -13.50
CA HIS A 231 -12.14 -8.46 -13.58
C HIS A 231 -13.39 -7.70 -13.14
N THR A 232 -13.21 -6.69 -12.30
CA THR A 232 -14.24 -5.70 -11.95
C THR A 232 -13.81 -4.34 -12.48
N GLY A 233 -14.59 -3.76 -13.39
CA GLY A 233 -14.29 -2.43 -13.94
C GLY A 233 -14.88 -1.28 -13.10
N GLU A 234 -14.62 -0.04 -13.53
CA GLU A 234 -15.10 1.20 -12.87
C GLU A 234 -16.62 1.26 -12.70
N ASP A 235 -17.37 0.59 -13.59
CA ASP A 235 -18.84 0.51 -13.53
C ASP A 235 -19.35 -0.48 -12.46
N GLY A 236 -18.44 -1.10 -11.71
CA GLY A 236 -18.70 -2.10 -10.69
C GLY A 236 -19.12 -3.45 -11.23
N ARG A 237 -19.10 -3.67 -12.56
CA ARG A 237 -19.45 -4.96 -13.15
C ARG A 237 -18.27 -5.90 -13.08
N THR A 238 -18.52 -7.09 -12.53
CA THR A 238 -17.57 -8.20 -12.52
C THR A 238 -17.85 -9.15 -13.67
N ILE A 239 -16.80 -9.45 -14.45
CA ILE A 239 -16.81 -10.45 -15.52
C ILE A 239 -15.74 -11.52 -15.26
N GLY A 240 -15.93 -12.70 -15.81
CA GLY A 240 -14.90 -13.74 -15.82
C GLY A 240 -13.85 -13.44 -16.88
N ILE A 241 -12.57 -13.60 -16.52
CA ILE A 241 -11.43 -13.42 -17.43
C ILE A 241 -10.60 -14.70 -17.51
N SER A 242 -9.68 -14.75 -18.48
CA SER A 242 -8.74 -15.87 -18.58
C SER A 242 -7.65 -15.79 -17.52
N ARG A 243 -7.00 -16.93 -17.25
CA ARG A 243 -5.85 -16.97 -16.33
C ARG A 243 -4.62 -16.25 -16.89
N GLU A 244 -4.45 -16.30 -18.21
CA GLU A 244 -3.40 -15.58 -18.93
C GLU A 244 -3.56 -14.06 -18.76
N GLU A 245 -4.79 -13.56 -18.93
CA GLU A 245 -5.12 -12.15 -18.74
C GLU A 245 -4.91 -11.70 -17.29
N TYR A 246 -5.30 -12.52 -16.30
CA TYR A 246 -5.02 -12.24 -14.90
C TYR A 246 -3.51 -12.13 -14.62
N TYR A 247 -2.70 -13.10 -15.08
CA TYR A 247 -1.26 -13.06 -14.82
C TYR A 247 -0.54 -11.94 -15.56
N ALA A 248 -0.98 -11.58 -16.78
CA ALA A 248 -0.45 -10.40 -17.47
C ALA A 248 -0.62 -9.13 -16.61
N LYS A 249 -1.75 -9.00 -15.91
CA LYS A 249 -2.01 -7.86 -15.01
C LYS A 249 -1.23 -7.92 -13.71
N VAL A 250 -1.02 -9.10 -13.15
CA VAL A 250 -0.12 -9.28 -12.00
C VAL A 250 1.34 -8.95 -12.36
N ASP A 251 1.77 -9.31 -13.56
CA ASP A 251 3.11 -8.95 -14.04
C ASP A 251 3.23 -7.43 -14.20
N GLU A 252 2.22 -6.76 -14.76
CA GLU A 252 2.12 -5.30 -14.81
C GLU A 252 2.16 -4.67 -13.42
N PHE A 253 1.55 -5.29 -12.40
CA PHE A 253 1.58 -4.77 -11.03
C PHE A 253 3.01 -4.59 -10.49
N THR A 254 3.93 -5.48 -10.88
CA THR A 254 5.34 -5.44 -10.48
C THR A 254 6.22 -4.59 -11.39
N GLN A 255 5.67 -4.06 -12.47
CA GLN A 255 6.37 -3.26 -13.46
C GLN A 255 5.89 -1.80 -13.37
N ASN A 256 6.72 -0.84 -13.78
CA ASN A 256 6.37 0.60 -13.81
C ASN A 256 6.04 1.24 -12.45
N MET A 257 6.56 0.67 -11.35
CA MET A 257 6.45 1.28 -10.03
C MET A 257 7.27 2.58 -9.95
N LYS A 258 6.65 3.63 -9.41
CA LYS A 258 7.27 4.92 -9.16
C LYS A 258 8.42 4.76 -8.17
N GLN A 259 9.56 5.36 -8.51
CA GLN A 259 10.72 5.40 -7.62
C GLN A 259 10.67 6.68 -6.78
N PHE A 260 10.57 6.50 -5.46
CA PHE A 260 10.57 7.61 -4.51
C PHE A 260 11.98 7.94 -4.02
N GLN A 261 12.18 9.22 -3.69
CA GLN A 261 13.29 9.61 -2.86
C GLN A 261 12.86 9.49 -1.39
N TRP A 262 13.55 8.62 -0.66
CA TRP A 262 13.23 8.28 0.72
C TRP A 262 14.06 9.09 1.71
N ASN A 263 13.36 9.66 2.69
CA ASN A 263 13.94 10.33 3.86
C ASN A 263 13.80 9.42 5.08
N PRO A 264 14.82 9.27 5.92
CA PRO A 264 14.70 8.49 7.14
C PRO A 264 13.83 9.24 8.14
N VAL A 265 13.02 8.52 8.91
CA VAL A 265 12.16 9.13 9.92
C VAL A 265 13.00 9.72 11.05
N THR A 266 14.00 8.99 11.53
CA THR A 266 15.06 9.53 12.38
C THR A 266 16.06 10.31 11.51
N GLY A 267 16.38 11.54 11.91
CA GLY A 267 17.27 12.43 11.15
C GLY A 267 18.61 11.77 10.80
N ALA A 268 19.23 12.21 9.71
CA ALA A 268 20.49 11.66 9.18
C ALA A 268 21.70 11.86 10.11
#